data_AF-A0A8X7UY54-F1
#
_entry.id   AF-A0A8X7UY54-F1
#
_cell.length_a   1.000
_cell.length_b   1.000
_cell.length_c   1.000
_cell.angle_alpha   90.00
_cell.angle_beta   90.00
_cell.angle_gamma   90.00
#
_symmetry.space_group_name_H-M   'P 1'
#
loop_
_entity.id
_entity.type
_entity.pdbx_description
1 polymer ?
#
loop_
_entity_poly.entity_id
_entity_poly.type
_entity_poly.pdbx_seq_one_letter_code
_entity_poly.pdbx_strand_id
1 'polypeptide(L)'
;MTVINIIFRVEEICKKYDKYDVDKQRELGASGDDAFSRLFNSIDTDIESVVHKAELASTETNRAAAVALNAEVRRTKARLAEDVVKLQKLAVKKVKGLTKEERESRCDLVIALADRIQVIPDGHERQANNEWGGASAPNKNIKFDISEGLDALKNLARDMNEELDKQVPLMDEMETKVDGATSDLKNTNVRLKQQLVKMRSSRNFCIDIILLCVVLGIISYIYNALN
;
A
#
# COMPACT_ATOMS: atom_id res chain seq x y z
N MET A 1 6.77 -43.66 11.81
CA MET A 1 6.49 -42.20 11.77
C MET A 1 5.19 -41.96 12.49
N THR A 2 5.16 -41.07 13.48
CA THR A 2 3.94 -40.72 14.24
C THR A 2 3.28 -39.50 13.60
N VAL A 3 1.97 -39.33 13.83
CA VAL A 3 1.17 -38.20 13.32
C VAL A 3 1.80 -36.85 13.72
N ILE A 4 2.36 -36.77 14.92
CA ILE A 4 3.09 -35.59 15.43
C ILE A 4 4.31 -35.23 14.55
N ASN A 5 5.08 -36.22 14.10
CA ASN A 5 6.23 -35.97 13.21
C ASN A 5 5.80 -35.48 11.82
N ILE A 6 4.59 -35.85 11.39
CA ILE A 6 4.03 -35.37 10.12
C ILE A 6 3.59 -33.92 10.26
N ILE A 7 2.89 -33.57 11.35
CA ILE A 7 2.45 -32.19 11.61
C ILE A 7 3.64 -31.24 11.69
N PHE A 8 4.69 -31.58 12.46
CA PHE A 8 5.89 -30.75 12.57
C PHE A 8 6.60 -30.55 11.22
N ARG A 9 6.69 -31.60 10.40
CA ARG A 9 7.26 -31.49 9.05
C ARG A 9 6.39 -30.67 8.13
N VAL A 10 5.07 -30.77 8.23
CA VAL A 10 4.14 -29.96 7.46
C VAL A 10 4.27 -28.49 7.87
N GLU A 11 4.36 -28.18 9.17
CA GLU A 11 4.62 -26.81 9.64
C GLU A 11 5.97 -26.26 9.16
N GLU A 12 7.06 -27.04 9.24
CA GLU A 12 8.36 -26.63 8.70
C GLU A 12 8.30 -26.38 7.19
N ILE A 13 7.58 -27.22 6.45
CA ILE A 13 7.37 -27.05 5.01
C ILE A 13 6.55 -25.78 4.76
N CYS A 14 5.40 -25.59 5.40
CA CYS A 14 4.59 -24.38 5.29
C CYS A 14 5.42 -23.13 5.59
N LYS A 15 6.21 -23.12 6.67
CA LYS A 15 7.09 -22.01 7.05
C LYS A 15 8.20 -21.74 6.05
N LYS A 16 8.72 -22.77 5.37
CA LYS A 16 9.72 -22.64 4.31
C LYS A 16 9.14 -22.06 3.02
N TYR A 17 7.85 -22.30 2.76
CA TYR A 17 7.13 -21.80 1.60
C TYR A 17 6.39 -20.48 1.82
N ASP A 18 6.28 -20.03 3.06
CA ASP A 18 5.71 -18.75 3.50
C ASP A 18 6.30 -17.53 2.77
N LYS A 19 7.55 -17.62 2.29
CA LYS A 19 8.21 -16.59 1.47
C LYS A 19 7.62 -16.45 0.07
N TYR A 20 6.95 -17.49 -0.43
CA TYR A 20 6.29 -17.50 -1.74
C TYR A 20 4.80 -17.15 -1.65
N ASP A 21 4.28 -16.96 -0.45
CA ASP A 21 2.95 -16.42 -0.23
C ASP A 21 2.98 -14.92 -0.54
N VAL A 22 2.56 -14.59 -1.75
CA VAL A 22 2.56 -13.21 -2.28
C VAL A 22 1.61 -12.32 -1.48
N ASP A 23 0.50 -12.88 -0.99
CA ASP A 23 -0.48 -12.17 -0.17
C ASP A 23 0.10 -11.85 1.20
N LYS A 24 0.79 -12.82 1.83
CA LYS A 24 1.46 -12.61 3.12
C LYS A 24 2.64 -11.63 3.04
N GLN A 25 3.42 -11.67 1.96
CA GLN A 25 4.51 -10.71 1.72
C GLN A 25 3.98 -9.30 1.41
N ARG A 26 2.80 -9.21 0.76
CA ARG A 26 2.10 -7.95 0.50
C ARG A 26 1.53 -7.34 1.78
N GLU A 27 0.90 -8.12 2.65
CA GLU A 27 0.42 -7.65 3.96
C GLU A 27 1.56 -7.17 4.86
N LEU A 28 2.71 -7.86 4.85
CA LEU A 28 3.89 -7.47 5.63
C LEU A 28 4.60 -6.22 5.08
N GLY A 29 4.38 -5.85 3.82
CA GLY A 29 5.12 -4.78 3.14
C GLY A 29 4.32 -3.55 2.70
N ALA A 30 2.99 -3.62 2.56
CA ALA A 30 2.26 -2.64 1.74
C ALA A 30 1.42 -1.60 2.51
N SER A 31 1.03 -1.84 3.77
CA SER A 31 -0.03 -0.99 4.38
C SER A 31 0.33 -0.35 5.72
N GLY A 32 1.22 -0.94 6.53
CA GLY A 32 1.47 -0.44 7.89
C GLY A 32 2.50 0.70 8.02
N ASP A 33 3.40 0.87 7.06
CA ASP A 33 4.61 1.70 7.26
C ASP A 33 4.96 2.63 6.09
N ASP A 34 4.06 2.79 5.12
CA ASP A 34 4.33 3.63 3.96
C ASP A 34 4.12 5.13 4.26
N ALA A 35 4.66 5.99 3.40
CA ALA A 35 4.61 7.44 3.59
C ALA A 35 3.18 7.98 3.64
N PHE A 36 2.24 7.33 2.95
CA PHE A 36 0.81 7.67 3.02
C PHE A 36 0.27 7.43 4.43
N SER A 37 0.45 6.22 4.96
CA SER A 37 -0.11 5.83 6.26
C SER A 37 0.49 6.65 7.41
N ARG A 38 1.80 6.96 7.34
CA ARG A 38 2.46 7.85 8.31
C ARG A 38 1.86 9.27 8.31
N LEU A 39 1.63 9.84 7.13
CA LEU A 39 1.04 11.17 7.00
C LEU A 39 -0.46 11.16 7.38
N PHE A 40 -1.19 10.12 6.99
CA PHE A 40 -2.58 9.92 7.35
C PHE A 40 -2.75 9.91 8.87
N ASN A 41 -1.98 9.08 9.59
CA ASN A 41 -2.05 8.98 11.04
C ASN A 41 -1.67 10.30 11.73
N SER A 42 -0.69 11.02 11.19
CA SER A 42 -0.31 12.35 11.70
C SER A 42 -1.44 13.36 11.54
N ILE A 43 -2.07 13.41 10.36
CA ILE A 43 -3.21 14.29 10.08
C ILE A 43 -4.40 13.93 10.98
N ASP A 44 -4.69 12.65 11.15
CA ASP A 44 -5.82 12.18 11.97
C ASP A 44 -5.63 12.57 13.45
N THR A 45 -4.42 12.40 13.98
CA THR A 45 -4.06 12.83 15.35
C THR A 45 -4.18 14.35 15.51
N ASP A 46 -3.71 15.12 14.53
CA ASP A 46 -3.80 16.57 14.55
C ASP A 46 -5.28 17.03 14.45
N ILE A 47 -6.13 16.34 13.68
CA ILE A 47 -7.58 16.60 13.63
C ILE A 47 -8.22 16.36 15.00
N GLU A 48 -7.93 15.26 15.67
CA GLU A 48 -8.47 14.97 17.02
C GLU A 48 -8.10 16.09 18.01
N SER A 49 -6.85 16.54 17.99
CA SER A 49 -6.37 17.65 18.81
C SER A 49 -7.11 18.97 18.52
N VAL A 50 -7.36 19.25 17.24
CA VAL A 50 -8.07 20.46 16.81
C VAL A 50 -9.56 20.40 17.16
N VAL A 51 -10.21 19.24 17.02
CA VAL A 51 -11.59 19.01 17.45
C VAL A 51 -11.74 19.25 18.95
N HIS A 52 -10.86 18.66 19.76
CA HIS A 52 -10.87 18.88 21.20
C HIS A 52 -10.66 20.36 21.55
N LYS A 53 -9.76 21.05 20.84
CA LYS A 53 -9.54 22.50 21.04
C LYS A 53 -10.75 23.35 20.65
N ALA A 54 -11.48 22.97 19.61
CA ALA A 54 -12.73 23.61 19.23
C ALA A 54 -13.83 23.40 20.28
N GLU A 55 -13.91 22.21 20.88
CA GLU A 55 -14.83 21.92 21.99
C GLU A 55 -14.49 22.73 23.26
N LEU A 56 -13.21 22.83 23.61
CA LEU A 56 -12.75 23.72 24.68
C LEU A 56 -13.13 25.18 24.39
N ALA A 57 -12.95 25.65 23.15
CA ALA A 57 -13.33 27.00 22.76
C ALA A 57 -14.85 27.25 22.86
N SER A 58 -15.67 26.21 22.66
CA SER A 58 -17.13 26.31 22.75
C SER A 58 -17.65 26.29 24.19
N THR A 59 -16.95 25.62 25.10
CA THR A 59 -17.31 25.56 26.54
C THR A 59 -16.67 26.67 27.36
N GLU A 60 -15.72 27.41 26.77
CA GLU A 60 -15.00 28.50 27.41
C GLU A 60 -15.90 29.68 27.77
N THR A 61 -15.80 30.14 29.01
CA THR A 61 -16.60 31.25 29.54
C THR A 61 -15.94 32.61 29.29
N ASN A 62 -14.60 32.63 29.21
CA ASN A 62 -13.86 33.85 28.90
C ASN A 62 -13.83 34.10 27.39
N ARG A 63 -14.59 35.12 26.94
CA ARG A 63 -14.66 35.52 25.54
C ARG A 63 -13.29 35.74 24.89
N ALA A 64 -12.33 36.35 25.60
CA ALA A 64 -10.99 36.58 25.05
C ALA A 64 -10.22 35.25 24.87
N ALA A 65 -10.35 34.32 25.81
CA ALA A 65 -9.75 32.99 25.71
C ALA A 65 -10.40 32.15 24.60
N ALA A 66 -11.73 32.19 24.48
CA ALA A 66 -12.48 31.51 23.42
C ALA A 66 -12.07 32.01 22.02
N VAL A 67 -11.87 33.32 21.86
CA VAL A 67 -11.38 33.91 20.60
C VAL A 67 -9.95 33.47 20.28
N ALA A 68 -9.08 33.40 21.29
CA ALA A 68 -7.71 32.93 21.12
C ALA A 68 -7.64 31.45 20.69
N LEU A 69 -8.43 30.58 21.35
CA LEU A 69 -8.53 29.16 21.00
C LEU A 69 -9.09 28.97 19.58
N ASN A 70 -10.16 29.67 19.22
CA ASN A 70 -10.72 29.64 17.85
C ASN A 70 -9.72 30.15 16.79
N ALA A 71 -8.89 31.16 17.12
CA ALA A 71 -7.82 31.60 16.22
C ALA A 71 -6.76 30.53 15.99
N GLU A 72 -6.46 29.73 17.03
CA GLU A 72 -5.55 28.60 16.91
C GLU A 72 -6.17 27.44 16.11
N VAL A 73 -7.46 27.15 16.30
CA VAL A 73 -8.23 26.21 15.47
C VAL A 73 -8.16 26.62 13.99
N ARG A 74 -8.34 27.91 13.66
CA ARG A 74 -8.21 28.40 12.28
C ARG A 74 -6.82 28.18 11.68
N ARG A 75 -5.76 28.45 12.43
CA ARG A 75 -4.37 28.28 11.97
C ARG A 75 -4.04 26.81 11.72
N THR A 76 -4.47 25.93 12.62
CA THR A 76 -4.23 24.48 12.52
C THR A 76 -5.06 23.87 11.40
N LYS A 77 -6.32 24.28 11.23
CA LYS A 77 -7.17 23.91 10.08
C LYS A 77 -6.53 24.27 8.73
N ALA A 78 -5.90 25.44 8.62
CA ALA A 78 -5.17 25.85 7.42
C ALA A 78 -3.97 24.93 7.12
N ARG A 79 -3.16 24.61 8.15
CA ARG A 79 -2.03 23.69 8.02
C ARG A 79 -2.50 22.28 7.62
N LEU A 80 -3.56 21.79 8.24
CA LEU A 80 -4.17 20.49 7.93
C LEU A 80 -4.64 20.44 6.46
N ALA A 81 -5.22 21.52 5.93
CA ALA A 81 -5.60 21.57 4.53
C ALA A 81 -4.39 21.41 3.58
N GLU A 82 -3.24 22.00 3.89
CA GLU A 82 -2.00 21.81 3.11
C GLU A 82 -1.49 20.37 3.19
N ASP A 83 -1.57 19.75 4.36
CA ASP A 83 -1.13 18.37 4.58
C ASP A 83 -2.07 17.36 3.88
N VAL A 84 -3.37 17.65 3.80
CA VAL A 84 -4.33 16.89 2.98
C VAL A 84 -3.96 16.95 1.49
N VAL A 85 -3.46 18.09 0.97
CA VAL A 85 -2.96 18.15 -0.43
C VAL A 85 -1.78 17.21 -0.64
N LYS A 86 -0.86 17.13 0.33
CA LYS A 86 0.28 16.22 0.26
C LYS A 86 -0.19 14.77 0.34
N LEU A 87 -1.18 14.48 1.19
CA LEU A 87 -1.77 13.17 1.34
C LEU A 87 -2.50 12.73 0.06
N GLN A 88 -3.23 13.63 -0.61
CA GLN A 88 -3.86 13.37 -1.91
C GLN A 88 -2.81 12.97 -2.97
N LYS A 89 -1.67 13.67 -3.01
CA LYS A 89 -0.56 13.33 -3.93
C LYS A 89 0.01 11.94 -3.64
N LEU A 90 0.05 11.53 -2.38
CA LEU A 90 0.50 10.19 -1.99
C LEU A 90 -0.56 9.12 -2.28
N ALA A 91 -1.84 9.45 -2.15
CA ALA A 91 -2.96 8.55 -2.46
C ALA A 91 -2.95 8.14 -3.92
N VAL A 92 -2.79 9.10 -4.84
CA VAL A 92 -2.84 8.86 -6.29
C VAL A 92 -1.54 8.28 -6.86
N LYS A 93 -0.45 8.30 -6.07
CA LYS A 93 0.87 7.85 -6.52
C LYS A 93 0.86 6.34 -6.75
N LYS A 94 1.29 5.91 -7.94
CA LYS A 94 1.52 4.48 -8.24
C LYS A 94 2.75 4.00 -7.47
N VAL A 95 2.55 3.12 -6.49
CA VAL A 95 3.61 2.45 -5.71
C VAL A 95 3.59 0.96 -6.04
N LYS A 96 4.76 0.33 -6.13
CA LYS A 96 4.91 -1.10 -6.41
C LYS A 96 4.25 -1.91 -5.29
N GLY A 97 3.29 -2.78 -5.64
CA GLY A 97 2.55 -3.61 -4.69
C GLY A 97 1.22 -3.04 -4.21
N LEU A 98 0.84 -1.82 -4.64
CA LEU A 98 -0.45 -1.20 -4.32
C LEU A 98 -1.45 -1.44 -5.46
N THR A 99 -2.57 -2.08 -5.13
CA THR A 99 -3.67 -2.38 -6.07
C THR A 99 -4.49 -1.15 -6.44
N LYS A 100 -5.36 -1.26 -7.45
CA LYS A 100 -6.25 -0.16 -7.88
C LYS A 100 -7.26 0.13 -6.76
N GLU A 101 -7.81 -0.91 -6.18
CA GLU A 101 -8.81 -0.90 -5.11
C GLU A 101 -8.26 -0.24 -3.84
N GLU A 102 -7.01 -0.56 -3.45
CA GLU A 102 -6.35 0.10 -2.31
C GLU A 102 -6.09 1.59 -2.59
N ARG A 103 -5.82 1.96 -3.85
CA ARG A 103 -5.60 3.35 -4.23
C ARG A 103 -6.89 4.16 -4.17
N GLU A 104 -7.98 3.62 -4.68
CA GLU A 104 -9.32 4.20 -4.59
C GLU A 104 -9.72 4.36 -3.12
N SER A 105 -9.51 3.34 -2.30
CA SER A 105 -9.74 3.40 -0.85
C SER A 105 -8.94 4.54 -0.19
N ARG A 106 -7.69 4.78 -0.61
CA ARG A 106 -6.88 5.92 -0.12
C ARG A 106 -7.45 7.27 -0.55
N CYS A 107 -7.97 7.39 -1.77
CA CYS A 107 -8.64 8.61 -2.22
C CYS A 107 -9.89 8.89 -1.40
N ASP A 108 -10.72 7.88 -1.13
CA ASP A 108 -11.91 8.02 -0.29
C ASP A 108 -11.57 8.45 1.14
N LEU A 109 -10.49 7.88 1.71
CA LEU A 109 -9.98 8.29 3.02
C LEU A 109 -9.54 9.76 3.04
N VAL A 110 -8.91 10.26 1.98
CA VAL A 110 -8.53 11.67 1.86
C VAL A 110 -9.76 12.58 1.79
N ILE A 111 -10.78 12.19 1.03
CA ILE A 111 -12.06 12.93 0.95
C ILE A 111 -12.74 12.99 2.33
N ALA A 112 -12.79 11.86 3.04
CA ALA A 112 -13.38 11.80 4.38
C ALA A 112 -12.62 12.69 5.39
N LEU A 113 -11.28 12.76 5.30
CA LEU A 113 -10.46 13.66 6.12
C LEU A 113 -10.73 15.13 5.80
N ALA A 114 -10.82 15.49 4.51
CA ALA A 114 -11.16 16.84 4.08
C ALA A 114 -12.51 17.28 4.66
N ASP A 115 -13.52 16.41 4.59
CA ASP A 115 -14.86 16.69 5.12
C ASP A 115 -14.84 16.85 6.64
N ARG A 116 -14.11 16.00 7.36
CA ARG A 116 -13.92 16.12 8.81
C ARG A 116 -13.29 17.46 9.19
N ILE A 117 -12.25 17.90 8.49
CA ILE A 117 -11.61 19.21 8.72
C ILE A 117 -12.59 20.35 8.49
N GLN A 118 -13.40 20.27 7.43
CA GLN A 118 -14.35 21.33 7.05
C GLN A 118 -15.41 21.57 8.14
N VAL A 119 -15.94 20.50 8.74
CA VAL A 119 -17.00 20.53 9.76
C VAL A 119 -16.52 21.06 11.12
N ILE A 120 -15.20 21.14 11.37
CA ILE A 120 -14.67 21.66 12.63
C ILE A 120 -15.11 23.14 12.83
N PRO A 121 -15.80 23.45 13.94
CA PRO A 121 -16.18 24.81 14.27
C PRO A 121 -14.95 25.61 14.68
N ASP A 122 -14.69 26.70 13.97
CA ASP A 122 -13.49 27.53 14.08
C ASP A 122 -13.82 28.98 14.46
N GLY A 123 -15.06 29.20 14.91
CA GLY A 123 -15.60 30.50 15.29
C GLY A 123 -15.72 31.50 14.14
N HIS A 124 -15.60 31.06 12.88
CA HIS A 124 -15.80 31.90 11.70
C HIS A 124 -17.29 32.01 11.30
N GLU A 125 -18.19 32.23 12.26
CA GLU A 125 -19.53 32.65 11.83
C GLU A 125 -19.41 33.98 11.07
N ARG A 126 -19.88 34.01 9.82
CA ARG A 126 -20.04 35.24 9.04
C ARG A 126 -20.85 36.20 9.91
N GLN A 127 -20.17 37.16 10.53
CA GLN A 127 -20.80 38.36 11.06
C GLN A 127 -21.35 39.14 9.87
N ALA A 128 -22.55 38.77 9.44
CA ALA A 128 -23.45 39.68 8.78
C ALA A 128 -23.88 40.72 9.84
N ASN A 129 -23.63 42.00 9.53
CA ASN A 129 -24.04 43.21 10.24
C ASN A 129 -23.30 43.56 11.55
N ASN A 130 -22.40 44.56 11.49
CA ASN A 130 -22.79 45.93 11.87
C ASN A 130 -21.68 46.95 11.55
N GLU A 131 -22.14 48.05 10.97
CA GLU A 131 -21.47 49.28 10.61
C GLU A 131 -21.03 50.05 11.88
N TRP A 132 -19.72 50.22 12.10
CA TRP A 132 -19.15 51.36 12.83
C TRP A 132 -17.66 51.52 12.52
N GLY A 133 -17.30 52.69 12.03
CA GLY A 133 -15.99 53.01 11.46
C GLY A 133 -14.82 53.02 12.43
N GLY A 134 -13.66 52.62 11.90
CA GLY A 134 -12.34 52.82 12.49
C GLY A 134 -11.31 52.51 11.41
N ALA A 135 -10.62 53.54 10.93
CA ALA A 135 -9.64 53.44 9.87
C ALA A 135 -8.51 52.45 10.24
N SER A 136 -8.32 51.41 9.44
CA SER A 136 -7.04 50.72 9.33
C SER A 136 -6.91 50.09 7.95
N ALA A 137 -5.76 50.32 7.32
CA ALA A 137 -5.45 50.01 5.93
C ALA A 137 -5.74 48.54 5.58
N PRO A 138 -6.09 48.23 4.32
CA PRO A 138 -6.37 46.87 3.91
C PRO A 138 -5.03 46.14 3.78
N ASN A 139 -4.66 45.38 4.80
CA ASN A 139 -3.70 44.30 4.60
C ASN A 139 -4.42 43.25 3.75
N LYS A 140 -4.35 43.41 2.42
CA LYS A 140 -4.87 42.48 1.40
C LYS A 140 -4.02 41.21 1.34
N ASN A 141 -3.65 40.66 2.50
CA ASN A 141 -2.86 39.45 2.58
C ASN A 141 -3.70 38.37 3.25
N ILE A 142 -4.17 37.46 2.41
CA ILE A 142 -4.50 36.08 2.76
C ILE A 142 -5.78 35.95 3.58
N LYS A 143 -6.90 36.33 2.97
CA LYS A 143 -8.15 35.60 3.20
C LYS A 143 -8.24 34.53 2.12
N PHE A 144 -7.37 33.52 2.23
CA PHE A 144 -7.60 32.26 1.52
C PHE A 144 -8.76 31.62 2.26
N ASP A 145 -9.97 31.72 1.72
CA ASP A 145 -11.12 31.05 2.31
C ASP A 145 -10.81 29.55 2.23
N ILE A 146 -10.36 28.98 3.35
CA ILE A 146 -9.90 27.59 3.48
C ILE A 146 -10.99 26.63 2.97
N SER A 147 -12.25 27.02 3.08
CA SER A 147 -13.39 26.31 2.49
C SER A 147 -13.29 26.22 0.97
N GLU A 148 -13.03 27.33 0.28
CA GLU A 148 -12.91 27.38 -1.18
C GLU A 148 -11.70 26.58 -1.68
N GLY A 149 -10.57 26.68 -0.97
CA GLY A 149 -9.39 25.86 -1.26
C GLY A 149 -9.60 24.36 -1.03
N LEU A 150 -10.34 24.00 0.04
CA LEU A 150 -10.65 22.61 0.34
C LEU A 150 -11.73 22.05 -0.61
N ASP A 151 -12.70 22.85 -1.01
CA ASP A 151 -13.71 22.49 -2.00
C ASP A 151 -13.07 22.29 -3.39
N ALA A 152 -12.14 23.16 -3.77
CA ALA A 152 -11.35 22.98 -5.00
C ALA A 152 -10.51 21.69 -4.94
N LEU A 153 -9.93 21.37 -3.78
CA LEU A 153 -9.19 20.13 -3.59
C LEU A 153 -10.10 18.89 -3.64
N LYS A 154 -11.29 18.98 -3.04
CA LYS A 154 -12.30 17.91 -3.03
C LYS A 154 -12.82 17.63 -4.44
N ASN A 155 -13.06 18.69 -5.22
CA ASN A 155 -13.44 18.57 -6.62
C ASN A 155 -12.29 18.01 -7.46
N LEU A 156 -11.05 18.45 -7.25
CA LEU A 156 -9.87 17.88 -7.91
C LEU A 156 -9.68 16.39 -7.57
N ALA A 157 -9.85 16.01 -6.31
CA ALA A 157 -9.75 14.61 -5.87
C ALA A 157 -10.84 13.75 -6.52
N ARG A 158 -12.06 14.30 -6.64
CA ARG A 158 -13.20 13.66 -7.30
C ARG A 158 -13.01 13.53 -8.81
N ASP A 159 -12.55 14.59 -9.48
CA ASP A 159 -12.25 14.60 -10.91
C ASP A 159 -11.09 13.65 -11.24
N MET A 160 -10.07 13.54 -10.38
CA MET A 160 -9.00 12.56 -10.53
C MET A 160 -9.46 11.11 -10.31
N ASN A 161 -10.46 10.90 -9.45
CA ASN A 161 -11.09 9.59 -9.28
C ASN A 161 -11.88 9.19 -10.53
N GLU A 162 -12.51 10.16 -11.21
CA GLU A 162 -13.25 9.95 -12.46
C GLU A 162 -12.31 9.81 -13.68
N GLU A 163 -11.19 10.53 -13.71
CA GLU A 163 -10.14 10.40 -14.74
C GLU A 163 -9.32 9.10 -14.58
N LEU A 164 -9.32 8.48 -13.38
CA LEU A 164 -8.75 7.14 -13.15
C LEU A 164 -9.48 6.07 -13.99
N ASP A 165 -10.76 6.27 -14.31
CA ASP A 165 -11.54 5.41 -15.22
C ASP A 165 -11.37 5.79 -16.71
N LYS A 166 -10.79 6.96 -17.03
CA LYS A 166 -10.47 7.38 -18.42
C LYS A 166 -9.02 7.07 -18.84
N GLN A 167 -8.14 6.69 -17.92
CA GLN A 167 -6.81 6.12 -18.24
C GLN A 167 -6.84 4.61 -18.52
N VAL A 168 -7.79 4.14 -19.34
CA VAL A 168 -7.88 2.73 -19.75
C VAL A 168 -6.86 2.31 -20.83
N PRO A 169 -6.24 3.15 -21.69
CA PRO A 169 -5.24 2.64 -22.63
C PRO A 169 -3.82 3.01 -22.21
N LEU A 170 -3.30 2.39 -21.15
CA LEU A 170 -1.88 2.08 -20.90
C LEU A 170 -1.75 1.06 -19.73
N MET A 171 -2.77 0.21 -19.55
CA MET A 171 -2.84 -0.80 -18.48
C MET A 171 -2.06 -2.08 -18.79
N ASP A 172 -1.56 -2.27 -20.02
CA ASP A 172 -0.97 -3.55 -20.44
C ASP A 172 0.54 -3.73 -20.17
N GLU A 173 1.26 -2.72 -19.68
CA GLU A 173 2.72 -2.87 -19.49
C GLU A 173 3.13 -3.22 -18.04
N MET A 174 2.22 -3.03 -17.08
CA MET A 174 2.52 -3.29 -15.66
C MET A 174 2.02 -4.66 -15.18
N GLU A 175 0.90 -5.15 -15.74
CA GLU A 175 0.39 -6.50 -15.48
C GLU A 175 1.28 -7.56 -16.15
N THR A 176 1.78 -7.28 -17.36
CA THR A 176 2.64 -8.20 -18.12
C THR A 176 4.05 -8.39 -17.53
N LYS A 177 4.59 -7.43 -16.78
CA LYS A 177 5.92 -7.60 -16.14
C LYS A 177 5.89 -8.38 -14.83
N VAL A 178 4.77 -8.38 -14.10
CA VAL A 178 4.61 -9.18 -12.87
C VAL A 178 4.35 -10.65 -13.22
N ASP A 179 3.54 -10.91 -14.26
CA ASP A 179 3.35 -12.25 -14.81
C ASP A 179 4.60 -12.77 -15.53
N GLY A 180 5.32 -11.90 -16.25
CA GLY A 180 6.57 -12.25 -16.93
C GLY A 180 7.63 -12.78 -15.96
N ALA A 181 7.92 -12.04 -14.88
CA ALA A 181 8.92 -12.44 -13.89
C ALA A 181 8.53 -13.72 -13.11
N THR A 182 7.23 -13.91 -12.84
CA THR A 182 6.72 -15.11 -12.17
C THR A 182 6.72 -16.33 -13.10
N SER A 183 6.40 -16.13 -14.38
CA SER A 183 6.48 -17.17 -15.41
C SER A 183 7.93 -17.57 -15.71
N ASP A 184 8.86 -16.63 -15.71
CA ASP A 184 10.28 -16.87 -15.93
C ASP A 184 10.88 -17.66 -14.76
N LEU A 185 10.51 -17.35 -13.52
CA LEU A 185 10.89 -18.14 -12.35
C LEU A 185 10.31 -19.55 -12.39
N LYS A 186 9.02 -19.72 -12.75
CA LYS A 186 8.39 -21.05 -12.93
C LYS A 186 9.06 -21.85 -14.05
N ASN A 187 9.27 -21.25 -15.22
CA ASN A 187 9.89 -21.88 -16.38
C ASN A 187 11.36 -22.24 -16.11
N THR A 188 12.10 -21.41 -15.39
CA THR A 188 13.48 -21.71 -15.00
C THR A 188 13.52 -22.86 -13.98
N ASN A 189 12.58 -22.92 -13.04
CA ASN A 189 12.48 -24.05 -12.10
C ASN A 189 12.10 -25.36 -12.81
N VAL A 190 11.18 -25.31 -13.78
CA VAL A 190 10.80 -26.45 -14.62
C VAL A 190 11.98 -26.90 -15.49
N ARG A 191 12.72 -25.97 -16.11
CA ARG A 191 13.93 -26.26 -16.89
C ARG A 191 15.03 -26.90 -16.03
N LEU A 192 15.27 -26.38 -14.82
CA LEU A 192 16.22 -26.96 -13.87
C LEU A 192 15.79 -28.37 -13.42
N LYS A 193 14.50 -28.59 -13.15
CA LYS A 193 13.96 -29.93 -12.84
C LYS A 193 14.10 -30.90 -14.01
N GLN A 194 13.81 -30.46 -15.23
CA GLN A 194 13.98 -31.28 -16.44
C GLN A 194 15.44 -31.63 -16.69
N GLN A 195 16.37 -30.67 -16.51
CA GLN A 195 17.81 -30.94 -16.61
C GLN A 195 18.29 -31.91 -15.53
N LEU A 196 17.83 -31.77 -14.29
CA LEU A 196 18.19 -32.67 -13.19
C LEU A 196 17.66 -34.09 -13.41
N VAL A 197 16.41 -34.24 -13.90
CA VAL A 197 15.84 -35.54 -14.28
C VAL A 197 16.58 -36.16 -15.46
N LYS A 198 16.93 -35.38 -16.49
CA LYS A 198 17.71 -35.85 -17.64
C LYS A 198 19.12 -36.31 -17.23
N MET A 199 19.78 -35.60 -16.30
CA MET A 199 21.06 -36.02 -15.71
C MET A 199 20.96 -37.24 -14.78
N ARG A 200 19.80 -37.49 -14.17
CA ARG A 200 19.55 -38.73 -13.42
C ARG A 200 19.33 -39.91 -14.36
N SER A 201 18.62 -39.69 -15.47
CA SER A 201 18.38 -40.69 -16.50
C SER A 201 19.66 -41.12 -17.22
N SER A 202 20.58 -40.20 -17.52
CA SER A 202 21.85 -40.55 -18.19
C SER A 202 22.78 -41.39 -17.31
N ARG A 203 22.83 -41.11 -16.00
CA ARG A 203 23.59 -41.93 -15.05
C ARG A 203 23.04 -43.34 -14.94
N ASN A 204 21.71 -43.48 -14.87
CA ASN A 204 21.08 -44.79 -14.84
C ASN A 204 21.35 -45.59 -16.12
N PHE A 205 21.28 -44.95 -17.30
CA PHE A 205 21.61 -45.58 -18.58
C PHE A 205 23.07 -46.07 -18.66
N CYS A 206 24.02 -45.26 -18.17
CA CYS A 206 25.43 -45.65 -18.12
C CYS A 206 25.67 -46.84 -17.16
N ILE A 207 25.00 -46.83 -16.00
CA ILE A 207 25.06 -47.93 -15.04
C ILE A 207 24.48 -49.22 -15.63
N ASP A 208 23.35 -49.15 -16.35
CA ASP A 208 22.71 -50.32 -16.97
C ASP A 208 23.60 -50.97 -18.04
N ILE A 209 24.30 -50.16 -18.88
CA ILE A 209 25.24 -50.68 -19.88
C ILE A 209 26.42 -51.40 -19.23
N ILE A 210 27.00 -50.82 -18.17
CA ILE A 210 28.13 -51.43 -17.46
C ILE A 210 27.69 -52.75 -16.82
N LEU A 211 26.52 -52.78 -16.20
CA LEU A 211 25.97 -53.99 -15.58
C LEU A 211 25.76 -55.10 -16.62
N LEU A 212 25.25 -54.75 -17.81
CA LEU A 212 25.06 -55.70 -18.91
C LEU A 212 26.38 -56.27 -19.42
N CYS A 213 27.43 -55.46 -19.56
CA CYS A 213 28.77 -55.93 -19.94
C CYS A 213 29.35 -56.92 -18.93
N VAL A 214 29.18 -56.66 -17.63
CA VAL A 214 29.64 -57.56 -16.55
C VAL A 214 28.89 -58.89 -16.60
N VAL A 215 27.56 -58.87 -16.76
CA VAL A 215 26.75 -60.09 -16.85
C VAL A 215 27.13 -60.91 -18.08
N LEU A 216 27.30 -60.30 -19.25
CA LEU A 216 27.76 -60.99 -20.46
C LEU A 216 29.16 -61.60 -20.30
N GLY A 217 30.07 -60.91 -19.62
CA GLY A 217 31.40 -61.44 -19.30
C GLY A 217 31.35 -62.69 -18.43
N ILE A 218 30.49 -62.69 -17.41
CA ILE A 218 30.28 -63.85 -16.52
C ILE A 218 29.67 -65.02 -17.30
N ILE A 219 28.65 -64.77 -18.13
CA ILE A 219 28.01 -65.80 -18.97
C ILE A 219 29.03 -66.43 -19.93
N SER A 220 29.84 -65.61 -20.61
CA SER A 220 30.88 -66.06 -21.53
C SER A 220 31.95 -66.91 -20.82
N TYR A 221 32.38 -66.49 -19.63
CA TYR A 221 33.32 -67.24 -18.81
C TYR A 221 32.77 -68.61 -18.40
N ILE A 222 31.52 -68.66 -17.92
CA ILE A 222 30.86 -69.91 -17.51
C ILE A 222 30.69 -70.84 -18.72
N TYR A 223 30.28 -70.31 -19.88
CA TYR A 223 30.14 -71.10 -21.11
C TYR A 223 31.47 -71.71 -21.56
N ASN A 224 32.56 -70.95 -21.51
CA ASN A 224 33.89 -71.42 -21.87
C ASN A 224 34.53 -72.33 -20.81
N ALA A 225 34.02 -72.33 -19.57
CA ALA A 225 34.45 -73.26 -18.53
C ALA A 225 33.66 -74.58 -18.54
N LEU A 226 32.47 -74.60 -19.14
CA LEU A 226 31.58 -75.76 -19.26
C LEU A 226 31.75 -76.53 -20.58
N ASN A 227 32.40 -75.93 -21.58
CA ASN A 227 32.64 -76.51 -22.91
C ASN A 227 34.14 -76.62 -23.18
#